data_AF-A0AAD9Q1J8-F1
#
_entry.id   AF-A0AAD9Q1J8-F1
#
_cell.length_a   1.000
_cell.length_b   1.000
_cell.length_c   1.000
_cell.angle_alpha   90.00
_cell.angle_beta   90.00
_cell.angle_gamma   90.00
#
_symmetry.space_group_name_H-M   'P 1'
#
loop_
_entity.id
_entity.type
_entity.pdbx_description
1 polymer ?
#
loop_
_entity_poly.entity_id
_entity_poly.type
_entity_poly.pdbx_seq_one_letter_code
_entity_poly.pdbx_strand_id
1 'polypeptide(L)'
;MEMKESKQLSMVTTVLNMGVLQGTVLGPVLFSIFINDIKAVNNNKNLQVKFADDITVSLPIEANVGLDESETEVLSFIEWSEMNQ
;
A
#
# COMPACT_ATOMS: atom_id res chain seq x y z
N MET A 1 44.47 -29.25 -24.19
CA MET A 1 43.67 -29.40 -22.97
C MET A 1 43.98 -28.20 -22.10
N GLU A 2 43.19 -27.15 -22.20
CA GLU A 2 43.12 -26.10 -21.18
C GLU A 2 41.74 -25.47 -21.30
N MET A 3 40.99 -25.54 -20.20
CA MET A 3 39.58 -25.20 -20.14
C MET A 3 39.40 -23.69 -19.91
N LYS A 4 38.53 -23.10 -20.73
CA LYS A 4 37.66 -21.93 -20.47
C LYS A 4 37.85 -21.23 -19.11
N GLU A 5 38.36 -20.00 -19.14
CA GLU A 5 37.90 -18.98 -18.18
C GLU A 5 36.48 -18.55 -18.59
N SER A 6 35.49 -19.20 -17.99
CA SER A 6 34.12 -18.74 -18.02
C SER A 6 34.01 -17.64 -16.97
N LYS A 7 33.97 -16.36 -17.37
CA LYS A 7 33.63 -15.27 -16.46
C LYS A 7 32.25 -15.58 -15.87
N GLN A 8 32.22 -15.95 -14.60
CA GLN A 8 30.99 -16.13 -13.86
C GLN A 8 30.32 -14.76 -13.77
N LEU A 9 29.21 -14.57 -14.49
CA LEU A 9 28.39 -13.38 -14.37
C LEU A 9 27.71 -13.47 -13.01
N SER A 10 28.30 -12.88 -11.96
CA SER A 10 27.58 -12.72 -10.70
C SER A 10 26.36 -11.86 -11.01
N MET A 11 25.15 -12.41 -10.87
CA MET A 11 23.95 -11.58 -10.76
C MET A 11 24.20 -10.62 -9.60
N VAL A 12 24.56 -9.39 -9.91
CA VAL A 12 24.46 -8.30 -8.96
C VAL A 12 22.97 -8.10 -8.80
N THR A 13 22.38 -8.73 -7.79
CA THR A 13 21.07 -8.33 -7.30
C THR A 13 21.26 -6.95 -6.71
N THR A 14 21.15 -5.91 -7.54
CA THR A 14 21.12 -4.53 -7.06
C THR A 14 19.88 -4.43 -6.20
N VAL A 15 20.05 -4.40 -4.88
CA VAL A 15 18.99 -4.01 -3.95
C VAL A 15 18.67 -2.56 -4.30
N LEU A 16 17.61 -2.37 -5.09
CA LEU A 16 17.07 -1.05 -5.37
C LEU A 16 16.54 -0.52 -4.05
N ASN A 17 17.17 0.55 -3.56
CA ASN A 17 16.76 1.22 -2.33
C ASN A 17 15.50 2.05 -2.64
N MET A 18 14.35 1.37 -2.77
CA MET A 18 13.06 1.98 -3.06
C MET A 18 12.44 2.44 -1.75
N GLY A 19 12.32 3.76 -1.60
CA GLY A 19 11.77 4.38 -0.40
C GLY A 19 12.23 5.82 -0.27
N VAL A 20 11.67 6.51 0.71
CA VAL A 20 12.09 7.87 1.06
C VAL A 20 12.96 7.83 2.31
N LEU A 21 14.03 8.64 2.33
CA LEU A 21 14.90 8.75 3.49
C LEU A 21 14.13 9.32 4.70
N GLN A 22 14.31 8.69 5.86
CA GLN A 22 13.76 9.18 7.12
C GLN A 22 14.33 10.55 7.48
N GLY A 23 13.50 11.43 8.03
CA GLY A 23 13.90 12.79 8.41
C GLY A 23 13.93 13.78 7.25
N THR A 24 13.50 13.39 6.05
CA THR A 24 13.31 14.32 4.94
C THR A 24 12.04 15.13 5.10
N VAL A 25 12.10 16.40 4.71
CA VAL A 25 10.94 17.30 4.69
C VAL A 25 9.90 16.85 3.67
N LEU A 26 10.34 16.22 2.56
CA LEU A 26 9.46 15.77 1.49
C LEU A 26 8.84 14.39 1.73
N GLY A 27 9.39 13.57 2.61
CA GLY A 27 8.90 12.21 2.89
C GLY A 27 7.41 12.16 3.20
N PRO A 28 6.89 12.97 4.14
CA PRO A 28 5.46 12.98 4.45
C PRO A 28 4.56 13.36 3.26
N VAL A 29 5.00 14.28 2.41
CA VAL A 29 4.24 14.70 1.22
C VAL A 29 4.23 13.60 0.16
N LEU A 30 5.38 12.97 -0.08
CA LEU A 30 5.49 11.85 -1.01
C LEU A 30 4.67 10.65 -0.54
N PHE A 31 4.66 10.38 0.77
CA PHE A 31 3.81 9.35 1.36
C PHE A 31 2.32 9.67 1.17
N SER A 32 1.92 10.93 1.41
CA SER A 32 0.53 11.36 1.19
C SER A 32 0.08 11.20 -0.27
N ILE A 33 0.97 11.43 -1.23
CA ILE A 33 0.71 11.21 -2.66
C ILE A 33 0.58 9.71 -2.94
N PHE A 34 1.47 8.90 -2.38
CA PHE A 34 1.49 7.45 -2.56
C PHE A 34 0.19 6.78 -2.06
N ILE A 35 -0.32 7.17 -0.90
CA ILE A 35 -1.58 6.61 -0.35
C ILE A 35 -2.84 7.35 -0.85
N ASN A 36 -2.74 8.29 -1.80
CA ASN A 36 -3.87 9.17 -2.11
C ASN A 36 -5.04 8.43 -2.77
N ASP A 37 -4.77 7.34 -3.49
CA ASP A 37 -5.73 6.59 -4.28
C ASP A 37 -6.47 5.49 -3.51
N ILE A 38 -5.98 5.05 -2.35
CA ILE A 38 -6.74 4.15 -1.45
C ILE A 38 -8.07 4.80 -1.07
N LYS A 39 -9.18 4.10 -1.18
CA LYS A 39 -10.54 4.66 -1.02
C LYS A 39 -11.42 3.70 -0.26
N ALA A 40 -12.44 4.23 0.41
CA ALA A 40 -13.46 3.38 0.97
C ALA A 40 -14.28 2.68 -0.13
N VAL A 41 -14.82 1.50 0.16
CA VAL A 41 -15.60 0.71 -0.82
C VAL A 41 -16.80 1.52 -1.31
N ASN A 42 -17.46 2.25 -0.40
CA ASN A 42 -18.55 3.16 -0.72
C ASN A 42 -18.27 4.56 -0.17
N ASN A 43 -17.54 5.39 -0.93
CA ASN A 43 -17.21 6.78 -0.57
C ASN A 43 -18.43 7.71 -0.34
N ASN A 44 -19.64 7.31 -0.74
CA ASN A 44 -20.86 8.10 -0.48
C ASN A 44 -21.48 7.79 0.89
N LYS A 45 -21.15 6.63 1.47
CA LYS A 45 -21.70 6.12 2.73
C LYS A 45 -20.66 6.08 3.85
N ASN A 46 -19.45 5.61 3.51
CA ASN A 46 -18.36 5.38 4.43
C ASN A 46 -17.49 6.64 4.51
N LEU A 47 -17.17 7.06 5.73
CA LEU A 47 -16.26 8.17 5.96
C LEU A 47 -14.84 7.65 6.06
N GLN A 48 -13.97 8.05 5.13
CA GLN A 48 -12.54 7.78 5.19
C GLN A 48 -11.78 9.06 5.58
N VAL A 49 -10.93 8.97 6.59
CA VAL A 49 -10.02 10.04 7.03
C VAL A 49 -8.59 9.51 6.98
N LYS A 50 -7.68 10.26 6.36
CA LYS A 50 -6.26 9.91 6.22
C LYS A 50 -5.41 10.96 6.93
N PHE A 51 -4.44 10.53 7.72
CA PHE A 51 -3.46 11.42 8.32
C PHE A 51 -2.12 10.71 8.52
N ALA A 52 -1.08 11.19 7.85
CA ALA A 52 0.20 10.47 7.79
C ALA A 52 -0.04 9.01 7.40
N ASP A 53 0.49 8.05 8.16
CA ASP A 53 0.33 6.61 7.99
C ASP A 53 -1.00 6.04 8.54
N ASP A 54 -1.75 6.82 9.30
CA ASP A 54 -3.05 6.39 9.85
C ASP A 54 -4.19 6.61 8.86
N ILE A 55 -5.01 5.57 8.68
CA ILE A 55 -6.27 5.66 7.94
C ILE A 55 -7.40 5.16 8.84
N THR A 56 -8.43 5.98 9.00
CA THR A 56 -9.67 5.64 9.71
C THR A 56 -10.82 5.53 8.72
N VAL A 57 -11.56 4.42 8.78
CA VAL A 57 -12.83 4.26 8.06
C VAL A 57 -13.97 4.08 9.06
N SER A 58 -15.06 4.83 8.86
CA SER A 58 -16.29 4.71 9.65
C SER A 58 -17.45 4.30 8.76
N LEU A 59 -18.12 3.20 9.12
CA LEU A 59 -19.29 2.67 8.44
C LEU A 59 -20.54 2.94 9.27
N PRO A 60 -21.64 3.44 8.68
CA PRO A 60 -22.89 3.60 9.39
C PRO A 60 -23.57 2.24 9.59
N ILE A 61 -24.15 2.03 10.78
CA ILE A 61 -24.89 0.80 11.10
C ILE A 61 -26.29 0.90 10.49
N GLU A 62 -26.63 -0.03 9.61
CA GLU A 62 -27.95 -0.14 9.00
C GLU A 62 -28.66 -1.42 9.45
N ALA A 63 -29.93 -1.31 9.81
CA ALA A 63 -30.70 -2.39 10.44
C ALA A 63 -31.01 -3.60 9.53
N ASN A 64 -30.65 -3.56 8.24
CA ASN A 64 -31.14 -4.49 7.21
C ASN A 64 -30.07 -5.09 6.29
N VAL A 65 -28.79 -5.01 6.64
CA VAL A 65 -27.73 -5.52 5.76
C VAL A 65 -27.37 -6.95 6.17
N GLY A 66 -27.70 -7.91 5.31
CA GLY A 66 -27.36 -9.34 5.49
C GLY A 66 -25.91 -9.70 5.15
N LEU A 67 -25.09 -8.70 4.81
CA LEU A 67 -23.66 -8.83 4.51
C LEU A 67 -22.89 -7.93 5.48
N ASP A 68 -21.77 -8.45 6.00
CA ASP A 68 -20.86 -7.66 6.82
C ASP A 68 -20.07 -6.70 5.92
N GLU A 69 -20.61 -5.48 5.75
CA GLU A 69 -19.93 -4.42 5.00
C GLU A 69 -18.56 -4.07 5.59
N SER A 70 -18.34 -4.32 6.89
CA SER A 70 -17.06 -4.03 7.55
C SER A 70 -15.97 -5.01 7.11
N GLU A 71 -16.31 -6.29 6.92
CA GLU A 71 -15.37 -7.29 6.39
C GLU A 71 -14.95 -6.93 4.95
N THR A 72 -15.93 -6.58 4.11
CA THR A 72 -15.66 -6.18 2.72
C THR A 72 -14.77 -4.94 2.67
N GLU A 73 -15.02 -3.96 3.55
CA GLU A 73 -14.19 -2.77 3.66
C GLU A 73 -12.75 -3.12 4.03
N VAL A 74 -12.52 -3.92 5.06
CA VAL A 74 -11.17 -4.35 5.48
C VAL A 74 -10.45 -5.11 4.37
N LEU A 75 -11.13 -6.05 3.70
CA LEU A 75 -10.54 -6.84 2.62
C LEU A 75 -10.06 -5.96 1.45
N SER A 76 -10.81 -4.91 1.11
CA SER A 76 -10.42 -3.99 0.04
C SER A 76 -9.12 -3.22 0.34
N PHE A 77 -8.86 -2.91 1.62
CA PHE A 77 -7.62 -2.25 2.05
C PHE A 77 -6.43 -3.21 2.02
N ILE A 78 -6.66 -4.49 2.38
CA ILE A 78 -5.65 -5.54 2.26
C ILE A 78 -5.26 -5.72 0.79
N GLU A 79 -6.25 -5.86 -0.10
CA GLU A 79 -6.00 -6.01 -1.54
C GLU A 79 -5.23 -4.81 -2.11
N TRP A 80 -5.63 -3.57 -1.78
CA TRP A 80 -4.89 -2.38 -2.19
C TRP A 80 -3.44 -2.41 -1.68
N SER A 81 -3.23 -2.82 -0.43
CA SER A 81 -1.87 -2.89 0.15
C SER A 81 -1.00 -3.93 -0.54
N GLU A 82 -1.55 -5.06 -0.97
CA GLU A 82 -0.82 -6.10 -1.70
C GLU A 82 -0.44 -5.66 -3.12
N MET A 83 -1.29 -4.84 -3.76
CA MET A 83 -1.04 -4.32 -5.11
C MET A 83 0.00 -3.19 -5.16
N ASN A 84 0.25 -2.51 -4.03
CA ASN A 84 1.06 -1.30 -3.97
C ASN A 84 2.33 -1.46 -3.08
N GLN A 85 2.83 -2.68 -2.88
CA GLN A 85 4.07 -2.93 -2.11
C GLN A 85 5.36 -2.45 -2.80
#